data_AF-A0A6L8EYE2-F1
#
_entry.id   AF-A0A6L8EYE2-F1
#
_cell.length_a   1.000
_cell.length_b   1.000
_cell.length_c   1.000
_cell.angle_alpha   90.00
_cell.angle_beta   90.00
_cell.angle_gamma   90.00
#
_symmetry.space_group_name_H-M   'P 1'
#
loop_
_entity.id
_entity.type
_entity.pdbx_description
1 polymer ?
#
loop_
_entity_poly.entity_id
_entity_poly.type
_entity_poly.pdbx_seq_one_letter_code
_entity_poly.pdbx_strand_id
1 'polypeptide(L)'
;MAPSTVQAVPKLYDVILWLMGRVEKFPRSQKFTLGDRIVNISLDTLDVLIEATYTRKRLPLLQKANVQLEKLRYLIRICHDFKLLFSSK
;
A
#
# COMPACT_ATOMS: atom_id res chain seq x y z
N MET A 1 10.76 3.40 27.20
CA MET A 1 9.90 2.33 26.68
C MET A 1 10.06 2.35 25.17
N ALA A 2 10.76 1.37 24.59
CA ALA A 2 10.85 1.27 23.13
C ALA A 2 9.40 1.21 22.59
N PRO A 3 9.02 2.04 21.61
CA PRO A 3 7.66 2.01 21.10
C PRO A 3 7.40 0.60 20.57
N SER A 4 6.40 -0.08 21.12
CA SER A 4 5.90 -1.32 20.54
C SER A 4 5.39 -0.96 19.14
N THR A 5 6.15 -1.33 18.11
CA THR A 5 5.84 -1.04 16.71
C THR A 5 4.42 -1.47 16.39
N VAL A 6 3.67 -0.64 15.68
CA VAL A 6 2.36 -1.06 15.16
C VAL A 6 2.60 -2.27 14.28
N GLN A 7 2.05 -3.44 14.64
CA GLN A 7 2.31 -4.71 13.94
C GLN A 7 1.92 -4.68 12.44
N ALA A 8 1.10 -3.70 12.03
CA ALA A 8 0.75 -3.49 10.64
C ALA A 8 1.91 -2.93 9.78
N VAL A 9 2.92 -2.29 10.37
CA VAL A 9 4.08 -1.74 9.64
C VAL A 9 4.86 -2.83 8.88
N PRO A 10 5.39 -3.89 9.53
CA PRO A 10 6.11 -4.94 8.80
C PRO A 10 5.22 -5.68 7.80
N LYS A 11 3.94 -5.87 8.13
CA LYS A 11 2.98 -6.51 7.21
C LYS A 11 2.75 -5.69 5.94
N LEU A 12 2.60 -4.38 6.08
CA LEU A 12 2.42 -3.50 4.92
C LEU A 12 3.70 -3.39 4.10
N TYR A 13 4.87 -3.40 4.75
CA TYR A 13 6.16 -3.45 4.06
C TYR A 13 6.27 -4.67 3.14
N ASP A 14 5.91 -5.87 3.62
CA ASP A 14 5.89 -7.08 2.79
C ASP A 14 4.93 -6.97 1.60
N VAL A 15 3.75 -6.36 1.82
CA VAL A 15 2.78 -6.09 0.75
C VAL A 15 3.34 -5.11 -0.29
N ILE A 16 4.05 -4.06 0.13
CA ILE A 16 4.67 -3.07 -0.75
C ILE A 16 5.73 -3.74 -1.64
N LEU A 17 6.60 -4.58 -1.07
CA LEU A 17 7.59 -5.33 -1.84
C LEU A 17 6.93 -6.21 -2.90
N TRP A 18 5.88 -6.93 -2.54
CA TRP A 18 5.12 -7.75 -3.48
C TRP A 18 4.46 -6.90 -4.57
N LEU A 19 3.84 -5.76 -4.22
CA LEU A 19 3.17 -4.86 -5.16
C LEU A 19 4.16 -4.24 -6.15
N MET A 20 5.32 -3.76 -5.70
CA MET A 20 6.32 -3.17 -6.61
C MET A 20 6.78 -4.18 -7.67
N GLY A 21 7.06 -5.43 -7.27
CA GLY A 21 7.39 -6.49 -8.22
C GLY A 21 6.28 -6.85 -9.21
N ARG A 22 5.00 -6.54 -8.88
CA ARG A 22 3.87 -6.66 -9.81
C ARG A 22 3.74 -5.46 -10.73
N VAL A 23 3.83 -4.25 -10.18
CA VAL A 23 3.74 -2.99 -10.93
C VAL A 23 4.84 -2.89 -12.01
N GLU A 24 6.03 -3.43 -11.74
CA GLU A 24 7.10 -3.47 -12.74
C GLU A 24 6.73 -4.20 -14.03
N LYS A 25 5.83 -5.19 -13.95
CA LYS A 25 5.37 -6.01 -15.08
C LYS A 25 4.20 -5.38 -15.84
N PHE A 26 3.71 -4.23 -15.41
CA PHE A 26 2.57 -3.58 -16.08
C PHE A 26 2.97 -3.03 -17.45
N PRO A 27 2.06 -3.02 -18.44
CA PRO A 27 2.25 -2.26 -19.67
C PRO A 27 2.54 -0.79 -19.35
N ARG A 28 3.41 -0.16 -20.14
CA ARG A 28 3.91 1.21 -19.90
C ARG A 28 2.80 2.23 -19.58
N SER A 29 1.69 2.20 -20.30
CA SER A 29 0.55 3.11 -20.10
C SER A 29 -0.17 2.91 -18.76
N GLN A 30 -0.25 1.67 -18.26
CA GLN A 30 -0.89 1.35 -16.97
C GLN A 30 0.08 1.51 -15.80
N LYS A 31 1.38 1.32 -16.04
CA LYS A 31 2.44 1.53 -15.04
C LYS A 31 2.46 2.98 -14.55
N PHE A 32 2.48 3.95 -15.46
CA PHE A 32 2.50 5.39 -15.12
C PHE A 32 1.15 5.97 -14.65
N THR A 33 0.12 5.13 -14.55
CA THR A 33 -1.21 5.56 -14.08
C THR A 33 -1.60 4.79 -12.83
N LEU A 34 -1.97 3.51 -12.98
CA LEU A 34 -2.34 2.65 -11.86
C LEU A 34 -1.14 2.23 -11.03
N GLY A 35 -0.01 1.93 -11.67
CA GLY A 35 1.22 1.54 -10.98
C GLY A 35 1.73 2.62 -10.02
N ASP A 36 1.96 3.82 -10.52
CA ASP A 36 2.42 4.96 -9.70
C ASP A 36 1.43 5.27 -8.57
N ARG A 37 0.12 5.23 -8.84
CA ARG A 37 -0.90 5.49 -7.81
C ARG A 37 -0.93 4.42 -6.72
N ILE A 38 -0.72 3.16 -7.08
CA ILE A 38 -0.62 2.04 -6.12
C ILE A 38 0.64 2.17 -5.26
N VAL A 39 1.79 2.48 -5.87
CA VAL A 39 3.04 2.64 -5.13
C VAL A 39 2.93 3.80 -4.14
N ASN A 40 2.48 4.97 -4.62
CA ASN A 40 2.34 6.16 -3.78
C ASN A 40 1.41 5.94 -2.59
N ILE A 41 0.19 5.42 -2.82
CA ILE A 41 -0.73 5.21 -1.69
C ILE A 41 -0.21 4.15 -0.70
N SER A 42 0.54 3.16 -1.17
CA SER A 42 1.09 2.14 -0.29
C SER A 42 2.20 2.71 0.60
N LEU A 43 3.09 3.55 0.03
CA LEU A 43 4.12 4.27 0.78
C LEU A 43 3.51 5.28 1.75
N ASP A 44 2.54 6.09 1.32
CA ASP A 44 1.83 7.03 2.18
C ASP A 44 1.15 6.33 3.37
N THR A 45 0.62 5.11 3.15
CA THR A 45 0.00 4.32 4.21
C THR A 45 1.05 3.80 5.20
N LEU A 46 2.23 3.39 4.69
CA LEU A 46 3.35 2.96 5.53
C LEU A 46 3.84 4.10 6.42
N ASP A 47 3.98 5.31 5.88
CA ASP A 47 4.38 6.50 6.63
C ASP A 47 3.38 6.79 7.77
N VAL A 48 2.08 6.74 7.51
CA VAL A 48 1.05 6.94 8.55
C VAL A 48 1.12 5.87 9.65
N LEU A 49 1.42 4.61 9.30
CA LEU A 49 1.58 3.54 10.29
C LEU A 49 2.88 3.68 11.10
N ILE A 50 3.95 4.20 10.49
CA ILE A 50 5.19 4.54 11.18
C ILE A 50 4.93 5.70 12.15
N GLU A 51 4.29 6.79 11.71
CA GLU A 51 3.89 7.89 12.60
C GLU A 51 3.02 7.41 13.77
N ALA A 52 2.10 6.47 13.52
CA ALA A 52 1.29 5.86 14.56
C ALA A 52 2.12 5.10 15.61
N THR A 53 3.29 4.58 15.25
CA THR A 53 4.20 3.92 16.20
C THR A 53 4.77 4.90 17.21
N TYR A 54 5.07 6.14 16.80
CA TYR A 54 5.76 7.12 17.63
C TYR A 54 4.85 8.11 18.35
N THR A 55 3.53 8.07 18.11
CA THR A 55 2.56 8.91 18.85
C THR A 55 1.84 8.16 19.97
N ARG A 56 1.37 8.92 20.97
CA ARG A 56 0.41 8.46 21.98
C ARG A 56 -1.03 8.49 21.44
N LYS A 57 -1.36 9.43 20.55
CA LYS A 57 -2.70 9.58 19.95
C LYS A 57 -2.77 8.85 18.62
N ARG A 58 -2.80 7.51 18.66
CA ARG A 58 -2.69 6.65 17.47
C ARG A 58 -3.98 6.55 16.65
N LEU A 59 -5.14 6.67 17.30
CA LEU A 59 -6.44 6.38 16.68
C LEU A 59 -6.71 7.18 15.38
N PRO A 60 -6.48 8.50 15.31
CA PRO A 60 -6.71 9.25 14.06
C PRO A 60 -5.80 8.80 12.91
N LEU A 61 -4.55 8.46 13.20
CA LEU A 61 -3.60 7.95 12.20
C LEU A 61 -4.01 6.57 11.71
N LEU A 62 -4.43 5.68 12.62
CA LEU A 62 -4.92 4.36 12.24
C LEU A 62 -6.20 4.43 11.39
N GLN A 63 -7.10 5.37 11.68
CA GLN A 63 -8.28 5.63 10.84
C GLN A 63 -7.88 6.14 9.45
N LYS A 64 -6.91 7.06 9.36
CA LYS A 64 -6.35 7.54 8.09
C LYS A 64 -5.75 6.40 7.28
N ALA A 65 -4.90 5.58 7.90
CA ALA A 65 -4.30 4.41 7.26
C ALA A 65 -5.36 3.42 6.78
N ASN A 66 -6.43 3.20 7.56
CA ASN A 66 -7.51 2.30 7.16
C ASN A 66 -8.23 2.79 5.88
N VAL A 67 -8.50 4.10 5.78
CA VAL A 67 -9.09 4.69 4.56
C VAL A 67 -8.13 4.56 3.36
N GLN A 68 -6.83 4.74 3.57
CA GLN A 68 -5.84 4.56 2.49
C GLN A 68 -5.75 3.10 2.04
N LEU A 69 -5.83 2.13 2.96
CA LEU A 69 -5.90 0.70 2.65
C LEU A 69 -7.16 0.36 1.83
N GLU A 70 -8.32 0.92 2.16
CA GLU A 70 -9.54 0.71 1.36
C GLU A 70 -9.35 1.25 -0.06
N LYS A 71 -8.80 2.46 -0.22
CA LYS A 71 -8.48 3.00 -1.55
C LYS A 71 -7.51 2.11 -2.32
N LEU A 72 -6.48 1.58 -1.66
CA LEU A 72 -5.54 0.64 -2.25
C LEU A 72 -6.23 -0.66 -2.69
N ARG A 73 -7.16 -1.22 -1.89
CA ARG A 73 -7.94 -2.40 -2.30
C ARG A 73 -8.72 -2.16 -3.59
N TYR A 74 -9.35 -1.00 -3.75
CA TYR A 74 -10.07 -0.67 -4.98
C TYR A 74 -9.13 -0.50 -6.19
N LEU A 75 -7.94 0.08 -6.01
CA LEU A 75 -6.93 0.15 -7.08
C LEU A 75 -6.44 -1.24 -7.50
N ILE A 76 -6.21 -2.14 -6.54
CA ILE A 76 -5.86 -3.54 -6.80
C ILE A 76 -7.00 -4.24 -7.54
N ARG A 77 -8.26 -4.00 -7.15
CA ARG A 77 -9.44 -4.55 -7.85
C ARG A 77 -9.52 -4.07 -9.31
N ILE A 78 -9.26 -2.79 -9.57
CA ILE A 78 -9.17 -2.28 -10.94
C ILE A 78 -8.06 -3.03 -11.70
N CYS A 79 -6.88 -3.17 -11.12
CA CYS A 79 -5.79 -3.91 -11.76
C CYS A 79 -6.13 -5.39 -12.04
N HIS A 80 -6.90 -6.02 -11.14
CA HIS A 80 -7.43 -7.36 -11.34
C HIS A 80 -8.38 -7.42 -12.54
N ASP A 81 -9.34 -6.50 -12.61
CA ASP A 81 -10.35 -6.46 -13.67
C ASP A 81 -9.72 -6.17 -15.04
N PHE A 82 -8.63 -5.40 -15.07
CA PHE A 82 -7.77 -5.18 -16.24
C PHE A 82 -6.77 -6.33 -16.53
N LYS A 83 -6.78 -7.42 -15.74
CA LYS A 83 -5.88 -8.59 -15.86
C LYS A 83 -4.39 -8.25 -15.75
N LEU A 84 -4.04 -7.21 -14.98
CA LEU A 84 -2.66 -6.75 -14.80
C LEU A 84 -1.88 -7.55 -13.73
N LEU A 85 -2.59 -8.12 -12.74
CA LEU A 85 -1.95 -8.78 -11.59
C LEU A 85 -1.52 -10.23 -11.87
N PHE A 86 -2.19 -10.87 -12.83
CA PHE A 86 -1.98 -12.26 -13.23
C PHE A 86 -1.65 -12.29 -14.73
N SER A 87 -0.47 -11.81 -15.09
CA SER A 87 0.05 -12.10 -16.42
C SER A 87 0.48 -13.57 -16.43
N SER A 88 -0.33 -14.43 -17.06
CA SER A 88 0.06 -15.78 -17.45
C SER A 88 1.06 -15.67 -18.58
N LYS A 89 2.34 -15.74 -18.26
CA LYS A 89 3.40 -16.18 -19.16
C LYS A 89 4.36 -17.06 -18.38
#